data_AF-G4QCS5-F1
#
_entry.id   AF-G4QCS5-F1
#
_cell.length_a   1.000
_cell.length_b   1.000
_cell.length_c   1.000
_cell.angle_alpha   90.00
_cell.angle_beta   90.00
_cell.angle_gamma   90.00
#
_symmetry.space_group_name_H-M   'P 1'
#
loop_
_entity.id
_entity.type
_entity.pdbx_description
1 polymer ?
#
loop_
_entity_poly.entity_id
_entity_poly.type
_entity_poly.pdbx_seq_one_letter_code
_entity_poly.pdbx_strand_id
1 'polypeptide(L)'
;MREFLTHELCEIFPVIEGEEFYKLVDDIKVNGLLQPITLYHNKILDGRNRYRACVKAGVEPKYITYDGNNPVAFVLSANLHRRHLKPSQTAVIVSKAQDWATAHSHGGDRKSIGAKKSNTINSTWSENDNEKSSTINSTWSDEIKTESIKDRANAAGVSKSTQQKADAVVKASPELANKVISGEISLNEATEQVAPQLINKKSQEYEVISKDELENLKDTLSETISVNEQILKKNTQLESIINSDDKLAEANKEIEKLTTANESYKRLIAQQDVRIAELTIHAKNVTAVLKKKDEEIKKLKALLESYSV
;
A
#
# COMPACT_ATOMS: atom_id res chain seq x y z
N MET A 1 45.78 18.00 -12.36
CA MET A 1 44.39 18.02 -11.88
C MET A 1 43.75 16.71 -12.30
N ARG A 2 43.11 15.98 -11.38
CA ARG A 2 42.44 14.71 -11.73
C ARG A 2 41.11 15.07 -12.41
N GLU A 3 40.91 14.58 -13.63
CA GLU A 3 39.69 14.86 -14.40
C GLU A 3 38.61 13.84 -14.05
N PHE A 4 37.41 14.31 -13.72
CA PHE A 4 36.27 13.45 -13.39
C PHE A 4 35.17 13.60 -14.45
N LEU A 5 34.58 12.47 -14.84
CA LEU A 5 33.43 12.45 -15.75
C LEU A 5 32.17 12.95 -15.03
N THR A 6 31.23 13.52 -15.78
CA THR A 6 29.91 13.90 -15.23
C THR A 6 29.05 12.65 -15.06
N HIS A 7 28.28 12.57 -13.97
CA HIS A 7 27.30 11.50 -13.76
C HIS A 7 26.02 11.79 -14.56
N GLU A 8 25.40 10.77 -15.14
CA GLU A 8 24.20 10.88 -15.99
C GLU A 8 23.06 11.66 -15.31
N LEU A 9 22.81 11.43 -14.02
CA LEU A 9 21.83 12.20 -13.23
C LEU A 9 22.10 13.72 -13.19
N CYS A 10 23.37 14.13 -13.22
CA CYS A 10 23.75 15.54 -13.25
C CYS A 10 23.51 16.15 -14.64
N GLU A 11 23.52 15.34 -15.70
CA GLU A 11 23.29 15.78 -17.08
C GLU A 11 21.82 16.09 -17.37
N ILE A 12 20.89 15.61 -16.54
CA ILE A 12 19.46 15.91 -16.64
C ILE A 12 19.20 17.42 -16.46
N PHE A 13 20.07 18.12 -15.73
CA PHE A 13 19.94 19.55 -15.49
C PHE A 13 20.69 20.36 -16.57
N PRO A 14 20.09 21.47 -17.04
CA PRO A 14 20.72 22.31 -18.04
C PRO A 14 21.99 22.95 -17.48
N VAL A 15 22.99 23.12 -18.35
CA VAL A 15 24.20 23.86 -18.02
C VAL A 15 23.90 25.36 -17.96
N ILE A 16 24.59 26.07 -17.06
CA ILE A 16 24.56 27.53 -17.07
C ILE A 16 25.57 27.99 -18.12
N GLU A 17 25.16 28.96 -18.93
CA GLU A 17 25.94 29.55 -20.02
C GLU A 17 25.83 31.08 -20.02
N GLY A 18 26.62 31.75 -20.85
CA GLY A 18 26.58 33.20 -21.00
C GLY A 18 27.00 33.96 -19.73
N GLU A 19 26.34 35.10 -19.50
CA GLU A 19 26.70 36.05 -18.44
C GLU A 19 26.64 35.43 -17.03
N GLU A 20 25.64 34.58 -16.76
CA GLU A 20 25.51 33.90 -15.48
C GLU A 20 26.69 32.97 -15.18
N PHE A 21 27.19 32.27 -16.21
CA PHE A 21 28.37 31.41 -16.05
C PHE A 21 29.62 32.23 -15.77
N TYR A 22 29.83 33.36 -16.45
CA TYR A 22 30.97 34.22 -16.19
C TYR A 22 30.92 34.88 -14.81
N LYS A 23 29.73 35.26 -14.33
CA LYS A 23 29.54 35.70 -12.94
C LYS A 23 30.00 34.64 -11.93
N LEU A 24 29.65 33.37 -12.16
CA LEU A 24 30.11 32.26 -11.32
C LEU A 24 31.63 32.05 -11.40
N VAL A 25 32.22 32.20 -12.58
CA VAL A 25 33.69 32.12 -12.76
C VAL A 25 34.40 33.22 -11.98
N ASP A 26 33.92 34.46 -12.08
CA ASP A 26 34.55 35.59 -11.41
C ASP A 26 34.37 35.54 -9.88
N ASP A 27 33.22 35.07 -9.40
CA ASP A 27 33.01 34.77 -7.98
C ASP A 27 34.02 33.72 -7.47
N ILE A 28 34.20 32.62 -8.20
CA ILE A 28 35.16 31.57 -7.83
C ILE A 28 36.61 32.06 -7.91
N LYS A 29 36.97 32.96 -8.82
CA LYS A 29 38.32 33.56 -8.84
C LYS A 29 38.60 34.39 -7.59
N VAL A 30 37.61 35.14 -7.11
CA VAL A 30 37.76 36.04 -5.95
C VAL A 30 37.68 35.28 -4.64
N ASN A 31 36.69 34.40 -4.49
CA ASN A 31 36.34 33.76 -3.22
C ASN A 31 36.83 32.31 -3.12
N GLY A 32 37.31 31.73 -4.22
CA GLY A 32 37.58 30.30 -4.32
C GLY A 32 36.30 29.45 -4.37
N LEU A 33 36.46 28.14 -4.41
CA LEU A 33 35.32 27.22 -4.31
C LEU A 33 34.86 27.08 -2.85
N LEU A 34 33.70 27.66 -2.54
CA LEU A 34 33.08 27.58 -1.20
C LEU A 34 32.36 26.25 -0.96
N GLN A 35 31.59 25.79 -1.95
CA GLN A 35 30.80 24.55 -1.87
C GLN A 35 31.48 23.45 -2.69
N PRO A 36 31.89 22.32 -2.08
CA PRO A 36 32.58 21.26 -2.79
C PRO A 36 31.73 20.63 -3.90
N ILE A 37 32.40 19.94 -4.81
CA ILE A 37 31.78 19.15 -5.88
C ILE A 37 31.52 17.75 -5.33
N THR A 38 30.28 17.29 -5.46
CA THR A 38 29.88 15.98 -4.95
C THR A 38 30.17 14.90 -5.98
N LEU A 39 30.88 13.84 -5.58
CA LEU A 39 31.22 12.69 -6.41
C LEU A 39 30.39 11.47 -6.01
N TYR A 40 29.97 10.67 -6.98
CA TYR A 40 29.35 9.36 -6.78
C TYR A 40 29.99 8.38 -7.77
N HIS A 41 30.53 7.27 -7.27
CA HIS A 41 31.30 6.31 -8.08
C HIS A 41 32.36 6.96 -9.00
N ASN A 42 33.15 7.90 -8.44
CA ASN A 42 34.16 8.68 -9.18
C ASN A 42 33.61 9.49 -10.38
N LYS A 43 32.32 9.82 -10.38
CA LYS A 43 31.70 10.75 -11.34
C LYS A 43 31.07 11.93 -10.60
N ILE A 44 31.00 13.10 -11.23
CA ILE A 44 30.39 14.31 -10.63
C ILE A 44 28.88 14.13 -10.54
N LEU A 45 28.35 14.01 -9.33
CA LEU A 45 26.92 13.88 -9.02
C LEU A 45 26.23 15.24 -8.89
N ASP A 46 26.87 16.22 -8.25
CA ASP A 46 26.41 17.62 -8.17
C ASP A 46 27.60 18.59 -8.24
N GLY A 47 27.37 19.77 -8.81
CA GLY A 47 28.39 20.81 -8.92
C GLY A 47 29.10 20.88 -10.28
N ARG A 48 28.52 20.31 -11.34
CA ARG A 48 29.04 20.39 -12.73
C ARG A 48 29.40 21.82 -13.16
N ASN A 49 28.54 22.80 -12.89
CA ASN A 49 28.81 24.21 -13.21
C ASN A 49 29.96 24.78 -12.36
N ARG A 50 30.06 24.38 -11.09
CA ARG A 50 31.18 24.77 -10.20
C ARG A 50 32.50 24.18 -10.68
N TYR A 51 32.51 22.91 -11.11
CA TYR A 51 33.68 22.27 -11.72
C TYR A 51 34.14 23.01 -12.98
N ARG A 52 33.24 23.27 -13.93
CA ARG A 52 33.52 24.04 -15.16
C ARG A 52 34.09 25.42 -14.83
N ALA A 53 33.52 26.10 -13.84
CA ALA A 53 33.97 27.43 -13.44
C ALA A 53 35.34 27.40 -12.75
N CYS A 54 35.64 26.41 -11.90
CA CYS A 54 36.97 26.22 -11.31
C CYS A 54 38.05 26.03 -12.38
N VAL A 55 37.79 25.16 -13.36
CA VAL A 55 38.71 24.93 -14.49
C VAL A 55 38.96 26.23 -15.26
N LYS A 56 37.90 27.00 -15.54
CA LYS A 56 38.02 28.29 -16.26
C LYS A 56 38.73 29.37 -15.44
N ALA A 57 38.54 29.36 -14.12
CA ALA A 57 39.16 30.30 -13.17
C ALA A 57 40.62 29.95 -12.83
N GLY A 58 41.09 28.72 -13.13
CA GLY A 58 42.40 28.24 -12.69
C GLY A 58 42.46 27.92 -11.19
N VAL A 59 41.30 27.73 -10.54
CA VAL A 59 41.18 27.42 -9.11
C VAL A 59 41.08 25.91 -8.93
N GLU A 60 41.82 25.35 -7.97
CA GLU A 60 41.77 23.92 -7.69
C GLU A 60 40.40 23.51 -7.09
N PRO A 61 39.65 22.58 -7.73
CA PRO A 61 38.37 22.15 -7.21
C PRO A 61 38.52 21.26 -5.97
N LYS A 62 37.57 21.41 -5.03
CA LYS A 62 37.44 20.55 -3.84
C LYS A 62 36.29 19.55 -4.04
N TYR A 63 36.47 18.34 -3.55
CA TYR A 63 35.53 17.24 -3.75
C TYR A 63 35.05 16.63 -2.44
N ILE A 64 33.82 16.12 -2.43
CA ILE A 64 33.26 15.28 -1.37
C ILE A 64 32.60 14.05 -2.01
N THR A 65 32.77 12.87 -1.42
CA THR A 65 32.10 11.66 -1.89
C THR A 65 30.71 11.56 -1.29
N TYR A 66 29.71 11.24 -2.12
CA TYR A 66 28.37 10.87 -1.70
C TYR A 66 28.33 9.37 -1.45
N ASP A 67 28.06 9.00 -0.20
CA ASP A 67 28.00 7.60 0.26
C ASP A 67 26.55 7.15 0.55
N GLY A 68 25.54 7.91 0.13
CA GLY A 68 24.14 7.59 0.36
C GLY A 68 23.58 6.56 -0.63
N ASN A 69 22.42 5.99 -0.28
CA ASN A 69 21.79 4.89 -1.03
C ASN A 69 20.82 5.35 -2.13
N ASN A 70 20.46 6.64 -2.17
CA ASN A 70 19.50 7.19 -3.13
C ASN A 70 20.07 8.42 -3.86
N PRO A 71 20.95 8.22 -4.86
CA PRO A 71 21.56 9.31 -5.60
C PRO A 71 20.51 10.15 -6.36
N VAL A 72 19.37 9.57 -6.74
CA VAL A 72 18.29 10.29 -7.43
C VAL A 72 17.63 11.31 -6.51
N ALA A 73 17.20 10.89 -5.32
CA ALA A 73 16.58 11.79 -4.36
C ALA A 73 17.54 12.89 -3.89
N PHE A 74 18.84 12.58 -3.74
CA PHE A 74 19.87 13.59 -3.50
C PHE A 74 19.94 14.65 -4.60
N VAL A 75 20.07 14.22 -5.87
CA VAL A 75 20.21 15.16 -7.00
C VAL A 75 18.95 16.01 -7.17
N LEU A 76 17.77 15.40 -7.06
CA LEU A 76 16.49 16.09 -7.14
C LEU A 76 16.33 17.13 -6.03
N SER A 77 16.58 16.77 -4.77
CA SER A 77 16.48 17.71 -3.64
C SER A 77 17.47 18.88 -3.76
N ALA A 78 18.70 18.62 -4.20
CA ALA A 78 19.76 19.63 -4.32
C ALA A 78 19.54 20.64 -5.46
N ASN A 79 18.75 20.26 -6.48
CA ASN A 79 18.63 21.04 -7.72
C ASN A 79 17.20 21.51 -8.06
N LEU A 80 16.13 20.82 -7.64
CA LEU A 80 14.75 21.21 -7.95
C LEU A 80 14.34 22.55 -7.32
N HIS A 81 14.86 22.87 -6.13
CA HIS A 81 14.51 24.10 -5.43
C HIS A 81 15.29 25.34 -5.91
N ARG A 82 16.17 25.20 -6.91
CA ARG A 82 16.88 26.36 -7.49
C ARG A 82 15.89 27.16 -8.33
N ARG A 83 15.69 28.42 -7.94
CA ARG A 83 14.58 29.34 -8.26
C ARG A 83 14.34 29.71 -9.74
N HIS A 84 14.82 28.92 -10.69
CA HIS A 84 14.74 29.25 -12.12
C HIS A 84 14.12 28.15 -12.99
N LEU A 85 13.67 27.03 -12.42
CA LEU A 85 12.93 26.01 -13.17
C LEU A 85 11.42 26.27 -13.12
N LYS A 86 10.79 26.36 -14.29
CA LYS A 86 9.33 26.39 -14.41
C LYS A 86 8.76 25.04 -13.96
N PRO A 87 7.52 24.99 -13.43
CA PRO A 87 6.88 23.74 -13.00
C PRO A 87 6.84 22.66 -14.10
N SER A 88 6.72 23.06 -15.36
CA SER A 88 6.76 22.13 -16.50
C SER A 88 8.13 21.48 -16.70
N GLN A 89 9.22 22.18 -16.37
CA GLN A 89 10.60 21.69 -16.49
C GLN A 89 10.91 20.72 -15.35
N THR A 90 10.50 21.04 -14.13
CA THR A 90 10.65 20.15 -12.97
C THR A 90 9.93 18.82 -13.18
N ALA A 91 8.74 18.82 -13.78
CA ALA A 91 7.99 17.61 -14.11
C ALA A 91 8.77 16.66 -15.04
N VAL A 92 9.43 17.22 -16.07
CA VAL A 92 10.23 16.45 -17.03
C VAL A 92 11.53 15.95 -16.41
N ILE A 93 12.19 16.78 -15.59
CA ILE A 93 13.41 16.40 -14.85
C ILE A 93 13.13 15.22 -13.92
N VAL A 94 12.05 15.29 -13.12
CA VAL A 94 11.65 14.20 -12.22
C VAL A 94 11.33 12.92 -12.99
N SER A 95 10.68 13.06 -14.15
CA SER A 95 10.37 11.92 -15.02
C SER A 95 11.65 11.24 -15.55
N LYS A 96 12.62 12.01 -16.07
CA LYS A 96 13.92 11.47 -16.50
C LYS A 96 14.72 10.82 -15.37
N ALA A 97 14.69 11.42 -14.18
CA ALA A 97 15.37 10.88 -13.02
C ALA A 97 14.76 9.54 -12.57
N GLN A 98 13.43 9.40 -12.66
CA GLN A 98 12.74 8.14 -12.41
C GLN A 98 13.10 7.07 -13.46
N ASP A 99 13.14 7.43 -14.74
CA ASP A 99 13.52 6.47 -15.79
C ASP A 99 14.94 5.93 -15.54
N TRP A 100 15.87 6.81 -15.17
CA TRP A 100 17.22 6.40 -14.75
C TRP A 100 17.19 5.44 -13.55
N ALA A 101 16.41 5.76 -12.50
CA ALA A 101 16.26 4.89 -11.33
C ALA A 101 15.74 3.50 -11.73
N THR A 102 14.72 3.43 -12.59
CA THR A 102 14.15 2.13 -13.02
C THR A 102 15.13 1.29 -13.83
N ALA A 103 15.91 1.90 -14.71
CA ALA A 103 16.92 1.23 -15.51
C ALA A 103 18.07 0.67 -14.65
N HIS A 104 18.42 1.36 -13.56
CA HIS A 104 19.51 0.99 -12.67
C HIS A 104 19.06 0.20 -11.42
N SER A 105 17.76 -0.07 -11.28
CA SER A 105 17.16 -0.80 -10.15
C SER A 105 17.13 -2.34 -10.33
N HIS A 106 17.80 -2.91 -11.34
CA HIS A 106 17.76 -4.34 -11.66
C HIS A 106 18.46 -5.30 -10.65
N GLY A 107 18.66 -4.88 -9.39
CA GLY A 107 19.26 -5.72 -8.35
C GLY A 107 18.66 -5.59 -6.94
N GLY A 108 17.50 -4.93 -6.78
CA GLY A 108 16.87 -4.73 -5.46
C GLY A 108 15.52 -5.43 -5.36
N ASP A 109 15.38 -6.34 -4.39
CA ASP A 109 14.16 -7.08 -4.08
C ASP A 109 12.90 -6.20 -4.07
N ARG A 110 12.01 -6.40 -5.05
CA ARG A 110 10.69 -5.75 -5.10
C ARG A 110 9.67 -6.43 -4.16
N LYS A 111 10.10 -6.83 -2.97
CA LYS A 111 9.22 -7.39 -1.93
C LYS A 111 9.52 -6.79 -0.57
N SER A 112 8.95 -5.61 -0.32
CA SER A 112 8.01 -5.39 0.79
C SER A 112 7.86 -3.89 1.01
N ILE A 113 6.66 -3.36 0.82
CA ILE A 113 5.96 -2.44 1.73
C ILE A 113 4.51 -2.40 1.21
N GLY A 114 3.84 -3.53 1.44
CA GLY A 114 2.39 -3.51 1.55
C GLY A 114 2.04 -2.79 2.85
N ALA A 115 1.14 -1.81 2.74
CA ALA A 115 0.22 -1.37 3.78
C ALA A 115 0.77 -1.28 5.22
N LYS A 116 1.38 -0.14 5.56
CA LYS A 116 1.16 0.44 6.89
C LYS A 116 0.33 1.70 6.71
N LYS A 117 -0.98 1.57 6.90
CA LYS A 117 -1.88 2.69 7.18
C LYS A 117 -1.38 3.34 8.47
N SER A 118 -0.56 4.39 8.35
CA SER A 118 -0.30 5.29 9.47
C SER A 118 -1.52 6.18 9.63
N ASN A 119 -2.34 5.83 10.62
CA ASN A 119 -3.37 6.69 11.14
C ASN A 119 -2.65 7.81 11.92
N THR A 120 -2.54 9.01 11.35
CA THR A 120 -2.25 10.20 12.15
C THR A 120 -3.22 11.29 11.74
N ILE A 121 -4.03 11.61 12.74
CA ILE A 121 -5.20 12.46 12.76
C ILE A 121 -4.77 13.92 12.61
N ASN A 122 -5.64 14.71 11.99
CA ASN A 122 -5.67 16.18 11.97
C ASN A 122 -5.04 16.85 13.20
N SER A 123 -4.16 17.82 12.96
CA SER A 123 -4.17 19.10 13.68
C SER A 123 -3.88 20.19 12.66
N THR A 124 -4.90 20.94 12.24
CA THR A 124 -5.25 22.25 12.81
C THR A 124 -4.15 23.27 12.58
N TRP A 125 -4.50 24.25 11.75
CA TRP A 125 -3.75 25.45 11.47
C TRP A 125 -3.44 26.18 12.79
N SER A 126 -2.16 26.47 13.03
CA SER A 126 -1.74 27.49 13.99
C SER A 126 -0.59 28.26 13.37
N GLU A 127 -0.76 29.58 13.35
CA GLU A 127 0.22 30.57 12.96
C GLU A 127 1.39 30.62 13.96
N ASN A 128 2.51 31.14 13.45
CA ASN A 128 3.75 31.55 14.11
C ASN A 128 4.62 30.43 14.70
N ASP A 129 5.83 30.28 14.15
CA ASP A 129 7.02 30.80 14.83
C ASP A 129 8.23 30.90 13.89
N ASN A 130 8.89 32.04 14.01
CA ASN A 130 10.10 32.45 13.34
C ASN A 130 11.28 32.14 14.27
N GLU A 131 12.04 31.09 14.01
CA GLU A 131 13.40 30.96 14.54
C GLU A 131 14.32 30.28 13.52
N LYS A 132 15.25 31.09 12.99
CA LYS A 132 16.47 30.62 12.32
C LYS A 132 17.36 29.95 13.38
N SER A 133 17.89 28.77 13.11
CA SER A 133 19.34 28.58 12.91
C SER A 133 19.75 27.10 12.79
N SER A 134 20.43 26.80 11.68
CA SER A 134 21.60 25.92 11.60
C SER A 134 21.51 24.50 12.17
N THR A 135 20.73 23.61 11.55
CA THR A 135 21.09 22.17 11.41
C THR A 135 20.29 21.58 10.24
N ILE A 136 20.63 21.97 9.00
CA ILE A 136 19.99 21.39 7.81
C ILE A 136 21.12 20.82 6.97
N ASN A 137 21.45 19.54 7.18
CA ASN A 137 22.06 18.66 6.18
C ASN A 137 22.33 17.30 6.80
N SER A 138 21.33 16.41 6.72
CA SER A 138 21.53 14.95 6.71
C SER A 138 20.24 14.16 6.45
N THR A 139 19.05 14.76 6.64
CA THR A 139 17.81 13.96 6.75
C THR A 139 16.81 14.12 5.59
N TRP A 140 16.99 15.12 4.72
CA TRP A 140 16.00 15.42 3.66
C TRP A 140 16.22 14.66 2.34
N SER A 141 17.36 13.99 2.16
CA SER A 141 17.71 13.35 0.88
C SER A 141 17.06 11.98 0.66
N ASP A 142 16.56 11.32 1.70
CA ASP A 142 16.14 9.90 1.58
C ASP A 142 14.63 9.70 1.37
N GLU A 143 13.81 10.76 1.44
CA GLU A 143 12.35 10.65 1.40
C GLU A 143 11.69 11.00 0.06
N ILE A 144 12.43 11.55 -0.93
CA ILE A 144 11.82 11.85 -2.24
C ILE A 144 11.57 10.55 -2.99
N LYS A 145 10.30 10.13 -2.97
CA LYS A 145 9.76 8.99 -3.71
C LYS A 145 9.37 9.43 -5.12
N THR A 146 9.64 8.57 -6.12
CA THR A 146 9.35 8.86 -7.53
C THR A 146 8.69 7.68 -8.25
N GLU A 147 8.33 6.62 -7.53
CA GLU A 147 7.80 5.38 -8.10
C GLU A 147 6.38 5.58 -8.66
N SER A 148 5.48 6.21 -7.89
CA SER A 148 4.13 6.51 -8.35
C SER A 148 4.03 7.86 -9.06
N ILE A 149 3.04 8.00 -9.95
CA ILE A 149 2.72 9.28 -10.61
C ILE A 149 2.45 10.37 -9.57
N LYS A 150 1.82 10.01 -8.43
CA LYS A 150 1.54 10.95 -7.34
C LYS A 150 2.84 11.44 -6.70
N ASP A 151 3.77 10.54 -6.45
CA ASP A 151 5.03 10.87 -5.78
C ASP A 151 5.89 11.74 -6.70
N ARG A 152 5.96 11.42 -8.00
CA ARG A 152 6.62 12.29 -8.99
C ARG A 152 6.01 13.68 -9.07
N ALA A 153 4.67 13.76 -9.12
CA ALA A 153 3.98 15.03 -9.17
C ALA A 153 4.27 15.89 -7.92
N ASN A 154 4.29 15.26 -6.74
CA ASN A 154 4.65 15.92 -5.49
C ASN A 154 6.11 16.39 -5.49
N ALA A 155 7.06 15.52 -5.91
CA ALA A 155 8.48 15.86 -6.00
C ALA A 155 8.74 17.03 -6.96
N ALA A 156 8.04 17.06 -8.10
CA ALA A 156 8.12 18.14 -9.07
C ALA A 156 7.34 19.41 -8.67
N GLY A 157 6.48 19.35 -7.66
CA GLY A 157 5.59 20.44 -7.26
C GLY A 157 4.49 20.75 -8.28
N VAL A 158 3.97 19.74 -8.99
CA VAL A 158 2.98 19.90 -10.08
C VAL A 158 1.72 19.04 -9.89
N SER A 159 0.70 19.30 -10.71
CA SER A 159 -0.49 18.45 -10.76
C SER A 159 -0.19 17.08 -11.40
N LYS A 160 -0.93 16.04 -11.01
CA LYS A 160 -0.81 14.69 -11.60
C LYS A 160 -0.94 14.70 -13.12
N SER A 161 -1.83 15.51 -13.67
CA SER A 161 -2.03 15.64 -15.12
C SER A 161 -0.80 16.24 -15.81
N THR A 162 -0.16 17.23 -15.18
CA THR A 162 1.11 17.80 -15.69
C THR A 162 2.22 16.76 -15.67
N GLN A 163 2.30 15.95 -14.61
CA GLN A 163 3.28 14.87 -14.53
C GLN A 163 3.02 13.78 -15.58
N GLN A 164 1.77 13.42 -15.83
CA GLN A 164 1.41 12.45 -16.89
C GLN A 164 1.83 12.93 -18.28
N LYS A 165 1.65 14.23 -18.56
CA LYS A 165 2.13 14.85 -19.80
C LYS A 165 3.65 14.77 -19.92
N ALA A 166 4.37 15.10 -18.85
CA ALA A 166 5.83 15.00 -18.81
C ALA A 166 6.31 13.55 -19.02
N ASP A 167 5.70 12.59 -18.32
CA ASP A 167 6.01 11.16 -18.47
C ASP A 167 5.76 10.67 -19.91
N ALA A 168 4.67 11.12 -20.55
CA ALA A 168 4.38 10.79 -21.94
C ALA A 168 5.42 11.35 -22.92
N VAL A 169 5.85 12.60 -22.73
CA VAL A 169 6.87 13.25 -23.57
C VAL A 169 8.22 12.56 -23.41
N VAL A 170 8.67 12.28 -22.18
CA VAL A 170 9.94 11.59 -21.93
C VAL A 170 9.97 10.21 -22.58
N LYS A 171 8.88 9.44 -22.43
CA LYS A 171 8.77 8.10 -23.00
C LYS A 171 8.72 8.10 -24.54
N ALA A 172 8.05 9.07 -25.14
CA ALA A 172 7.87 9.12 -26.59
C ALA A 172 9.06 9.76 -27.32
N SER A 173 9.61 10.84 -26.78
CA SER A 173 10.73 11.57 -27.38
C SER A 173 11.62 12.20 -26.30
N PRO A 174 12.70 11.51 -25.91
CA PRO A 174 13.70 12.04 -24.98
C PRO A 174 14.36 13.35 -25.44
N GLU A 175 14.38 13.60 -26.75
CA GLU A 175 14.88 14.83 -27.37
C GLU A 175 13.95 16.02 -27.11
N LEU A 176 12.65 15.86 -27.33
CA LEU A 176 11.67 16.91 -27.01
C LEU A 176 11.65 17.20 -25.51
N ALA A 177 11.82 16.16 -24.68
CA ALA A 177 11.98 16.35 -23.25
C ALA A 177 13.20 17.23 -22.89
N ASN A 178 14.34 17.10 -23.60
CA ASN A 178 15.49 17.98 -23.40
C ASN A 178 15.18 19.44 -23.77
N LYS A 179 14.45 19.67 -24.86
CA LYS A 179 14.03 21.02 -25.27
C LYS A 179 13.07 21.67 -24.27
N VAL A 180 12.21 20.89 -23.62
CA VAL A 180 11.38 21.39 -22.51
C VAL A 180 12.25 21.77 -21.33
N ILE A 181 13.22 20.93 -20.96
CA ILE A 181 14.16 21.20 -19.85
C ILE A 181 14.98 22.47 -20.11
N SER A 182 15.50 22.67 -21.32
CA SER A 182 16.24 23.90 -21.69
C SER A 182 15.34 25.14 -21.77
N GLY A 183 14.03 24.94 -21.87
CA GLY A 183 13.04 26.03 -21.96
C GLY A 183 12.82 26.56 -23.37
N GLU A 184 13.36 25.88 -24.39
CA GLU A 184 13.16 26.21 -25.80
C GLU A 184 11.71 26.05 -26.27
N ILE A 185 11.01 25.04 -25.73
CA ILE A 185 9.60 24.76 -26.03
C ILE A 185 8.79 24.57 -24.75
N SER A 186 7.48 24.83 -24.83
CA SER A 186 6.59 24.55 -23.71
C SER A 186 6.27 23.05 -23.61
N LEU A 187 5.92 22.58 -22.40
CA LEU A 187 5.48 21.18 -22.22
C LEU A 187 4.23 20.86 -23.04
N ASN A 188 3.34 21.84 -23.25
CA ASN A 188 2.15 21.62 -24.08
C ASN A 188 2.52 21.45 -25.56
N GLU A 189 3.41 22.29 -26.10
CA GLU A 189 3.94 22.12 -27.47
C GLU A 189 4.62 20.75 -27.64
N ALA A 190 5.41 20.33 -26.66
CA ALA A 190 6.04 19.01 -26.69
C ALA A 190 5.00 17.88 -26.69
N THR A 191 3.92 18.00 -25.90
CA THR A 191 2.84 17.00 -25.90
C THR A 191 2.08 16.94 -27.22
N GLU A 192 1.86 18.09 -27.86
CA GLU A 192 1.21 18.15 -29.17
C GLU A 192 2.05 17.52 -30.27
N GLN A 193 3.37 17.71 -30.24
CA GLN A 193 4.29 17.09 -31.21
C GLN A 193 4.43 15.57 -31.00
N VAL A 194 4.24 15.09 -29.77
CA VAL A 194 4.25 13.67 -29.43
C VAL A 194 2.92 12.98 -29.78
N ALA A 195 1.79 13.70 -29.75
CA ALA A 195 0.48 13.10 -30.00
C ALA A 195 0.36 12.38 -31.37
N PRO A 196 0.86 12.92 -32.51
CA PRO A 196 0.91 12.21 -33.79
C PRO A 196 1.80 10.97 -33.76
N GLN A 197 2.90 10.99 -33.01
CA GLN A 197 3.84 9.86 -32.91
C GLN A 197 3.25 8.71 -32.09
N LEU A 198 2.44 9.01 -31.06
CA LEU A 198 1.69 8.01 -30.31
C LEU A 198 0.60 7.34 -31.16
N ILE A 199 -0.03 8.10 -32.06
CA ILE A 199 -1.01 7.55 -33.02
C ILE A 199 -0.29 6.66 -34.02
N ASN A 200 0.80 7.13 -34.63
CA ASN A 200 1.52 6.38 -35.66
C ASN A 200 2.23 5.13 -35.09
N LYS A 201 2.81 5.21 -33.88
CA LYS A 201 3.41 4.05 -33.20
C LYS A 201 2.35 3.00 -32.83
N LYS A 202 1.17 3.43 -32.36
CA LYS A 202 0.03 2.51 -32.18
C LYS A 202 -0.36 1.88 -33.51
N SER A 203 -0.51 2.66 -34.59
CA SER A 203 -0.88 2.15 -35.92
C SER A 203 0.16 1.21 -36.55
N GLN A 204 1.45 1.37 -36.22
CA GLN A 204 2.53 0.49 -36.69
C GLN A 204 2.71 -0.78 -35.84
N GLU A 205 2.21 -0.79 -34.59
CA GLU A 205 2.31 -1.92 -33.66
C GLU A 205 1.12 -2.90 -33.80
N TYR A 206 0.04 -2.51 -34.49
CA TYR A 206 -1.00 -3.44 -34.91
C TYR A 206 -0.61 -4.09 -36.24
N GLU A 207 -0.18 -5.35 -36.17
CA GLU A 207 -0.21 -6.24 -37.33
C GLU A 207 -1.64 -6.25 -37.89
N VAL A 208 -1.81 -6.07 -39.20
CA VAL A 208 -3.12 -6.14 -39.85
C VAL A 208 -3.57 -7.60 -39.79
N ILE A 209 -4.26 -7.96 -38.71
CA ILE A 209 -4.86 -9.27 -38.51
C ILE A 209 -5.76 -9.54 -39.71
N SER A 210 -5.55 -10.68 -40.38
CA SER A 210 -6.36 -11.07 -41.52
C SER A 210 -7.83 -11.20 -41.11
N LYS A 211 -8.75 -11.00 -42.06
CA LYS A 211 -10.19 -11.08 -41.77
C LYS A 211 -10.59 -12.44 -41.17
N ASP A 212 -9.87 -13.49 -41.54
CA ASP A 212 -10.08 -14.87 -41.07
C ASP A 212 -9.58 -15.07 -39.63
N GLU A 213 -8.43 -14.49 -39.27
CA GLU A 213 -7.93 -14.51 -37.89
C GLU A 213 -8.84 -13.70 -36.95
N LEU A 214 -9.41 -12.59 -37.43
CA LEU A 214 -10.37 -11.81 -36.65
C LEU A 214 -11.65 -12.59 -36.37
N GLU A 215 -12.12 -13.39 -37.33
CA GLU A 215 -13.30 -14.23 -37.16
C GLU A 215 -13.03 -15.37 -36.18
N ASN A 216 -11.87 -16.05 -36.30
CA ASN A 216 -11.43 -17.06 -35.32
C ASN A 216 -11.30 -16.48 -33.90
N LEU A 217 -10.82 -15.24 -33.76
CA LEU A 217 -10.69 -14.59 -32.46
C LEU A 217 -12.05 -14.27 -31.83
N LYS A 218 -13.05 -13.93 -32.65
CA LYS A 218 -14.43 -13.73 -32.17
C LYS A 218 -15.07 -15.05 -31.73
N ASP A 219 -14.83 -16.12 -32.48
CA ASP A 219 -15.36 -17.44 -32.14
C ASP A 219 -14.80 -17.95 -30.82
N THR A 220 -13.47 -17.85 -30.64
CA THR A 220 -12.81 -18.20 -29.37
C THR A 220 -13.26 -17.31 -28.21
N LEU A 221 -13.50 -16.02 -28.45
CA LEU A 221 -14.03 -15.11 -27.44
C LEU A 221 -15.47 -15.50 -27.05
N SER A 222 -16.32 -15.83 -28.03
CA SER A 222 -17.69 -16.30 -27.81
C SER A 222 -17.73 -17.58 -26.98
N GLU A 223 -16.88 -18.55 -27.31
CA GLU A 223 -16.71 -19.78 -26.53
C GLU A 223 -16.25 -19.49 -25.10
N THR A 224 -15.26 -18.59 -24.93
CA THR A 224 -14.73 -18.22 -23.61
C THR A 224 -15.80 -17.54 -22.75
N ILE A 225 -16.61 -16.66 -23.34
CA ILE A 225 -17.74 -16.00 -22.64
C ILE A 225 -18.75 -17.05 -22.19
N SER A 226 -19.11 -17.99 -23.08
CA SER A 226 -20.03 -19.09 -22.76
C SER A 226 -19.52 -19.95 -21.59
N VAL A 227 -18.22 -20.31 -21.60
CA VAL A 227 -17.59 -21.06 -20.49
C VAL A 227 -17.65 -20.26 -19.18
N ASN A 228 -17.34 -18.97 -19.21
CA ASN A 228 -17.38 -18.13 -18.02
C ASN A 228 -18.79 -17.98 -17.44
N GLU A 229 -19.82 -17.89 -18.28
CA GLU A 229 -21.21 -17.88 -17.83
C GLU A 229 -21.60 -19.21 -17.14
N GLN A 230 -21.12 -20.34 -17.64
CA GLN A 230 -21.33 -21.64 -16.99
C GLN A 230 -20.61 -21.73 -15.64
N ILE A 231 -19.38 -21.22 -15.54
CA ILE A 231 -18.63 -21.15 -14.28
C ILE A 231 -19.38 -20.28 -13.26
N LEU A 232 -19.88 -19.10 -13.67
CA LEU A 232 -20.66 -18.22 -12.80
C LEU A 232 -21.91 -18.93 -12.28
N LYS A 233 -22.66 -19.63 -13.15
CA LYS A 233 -23.82 -20.43 -12.73
C LYS A 233 -23.42 -21.49 -11.69
N LYS A 234 -22.32 -22.22 -11.91
CA LYS A 234 -21.82 -23.20 -10.93
C LYS A 234 -21.42 -22.56 -9.60
N ASN A 235 -20.76 -21.40 -9.64
CA ASN A 235 -20.39 -20.68 -8.42
C ASN A 235 -21.62 -20.23 -7.62
N THR A 236 -22.65 -19.70 -8.28
CA THR A 236 -23.92 -19.35 -7.59
C THR A 236 -24.62 -20.58 -6.99
N GLN A 237 -24.55 -21.73 -7.66
CA GLN A 237 -25.07 -22.99 -7.12
C GLN A 237 -24.28 -23.44 -5.89
N LEU A 238 -22.95 -23.33 -5.92
CA LEU A 238 -22.09 -23.66 -4.78
C LEU A 238 -22.35 -22.73 -3.58
N GLU A 239 -22.53 -21.43 -3.80
CA GLU A 239 -22.90 -20.49 -2.72
C GLU A 239 -24.23 -20.86 -2.05
N SER A 240 -25.23 -21.30 -2.83
CA SER A 240 -26.50 -21.80 -2.29
C SER A 240 -26.30 -23.06 -1.42
N ILE A 241 -25.45 -23.99 -1.85
CA ILE A 241 -25.13 -25.22 -1.10
C ILE A 241 -24.42 -24.88 0.21
N ILE A 242 -23.40 -24.02 0.17
CA ILE A 242 -22.66 -23.60 1.37
C ILE A 242 -23.61 -22.94 2.39
N ASN A 243 -24.48 -22.03 1.93
CA ASN A 243 -25.47 -21.41 2.80
C ASN A 243 -26.47 -22.42 3.39
N SER A 244 -26.79 -23.51 2.67
CA SER A 244 -27.63 -24.57 3.21
C SER A 244 -26.91 -25.45 4.24
N ASP A 245 -25.60 -25.67 4.06
CA ASP A 245 -24.75 -26.39 5.02
C ASP A 245 -24.56 -25.59 6.32
N ASP A 246 -24.41 -24.26 6.23
CA ASP A 246 -24.34 -23.39 7.42
C ASP A 246 -25.63 -23.44 8.25
N LYS A 247 -26.80 -23.45 7.59
CA LYS A 247 -28.10 -23.66 8.24
C LYS A 247 -28.21 -25.05 8.87
N LEU A 248 -27.67 -26.07 8.21
CA LEU A 248 -27.63 -27.44 8.73
C LEU A 248 -26.71 -27.55 9.96
N ALA A 249 -25.58 -26.84 9.97
CA ALA A 249 -24.69 -26.76 11.13
C ALA A 249 -25.38 -26.09 12.33
N GLU A 250 -26.14 -25.02 12.10
CA GLU A 250 -26.91 -24.35 13.15
C GLU A 250 -28.02 -25.25 13.72
N ALA A 251 -28.77 -25.93 12.84
CA ALA A 251 -29.79 -26.89 13.25
C ALA A 251 -29.20 -28.06 14.05
N ASN A 252 -28.05 -28.59 13.65
CA ASN A 252 -27.36 -29.66 14.37
C ASN A 252 -26.91 -29.23 15.77
N LYS A 253 -26.44 -27.99 15.92
CA LYS A 253 -26.10 -27.42 17.23
C LYS A 253 -27.33 -27.31 18.14
N GLU A 254 -28.50 -27.03 17.57
CA GLU A 254 -29.75 -26.99 18.31
C GLU A 254 -30.24 -28.41 18.69
N ILE A 255 -30.10 -29.39 17.80
CA ILE A 255 -30.35 -30.80 18.09
C ILE A 255 -29.47 -31.29 19.25
N GLU A 256 -28.20 -30.92 19.28
CA GLU A 256 -27.28 -31.28 20.36
C GLU A 256 -27.72 -30.70 21.72
N LYS A 257 -28.13 -29.42 21.74
CA LYS A 257 -28.71 -28.78 22.93
C LYS A 257 -29.97 -29.49 23.42
N LEU A 258 -30.88 -29.83 22.50
CA LEU A 258 -32.11 -30.55 22.85
C LEU A 258 -31.81 -31.97 23.34
N THR A 259 -30.81 -32.63 22.77
CA THR A 259 -30.39 -33.98 23.17
C THR A 259 -29.82 -33.97 24.59
N THR A 260 -28.92 -33.04 24.90
CA THR A 260 -28.37 -32.88 26.27
C THR A 260 -29.45 -32.52 27.29
N ALA A 261 -30.40 -31.63 26.93
CA ALA A 261 -31.56 -31.33 27.78
C ALA A 261 -32.40 -32.58 28.03
N ASN A 262 -32.70 -33.38 27.01
CA ASN A 262 -33.46 -34.62 27.15
C ASN A 262 -32.75 -35.64 28.04
N GLU A 263 -31.43 -35.77 27.96
CA GLU A 263 -30.67 -36.61 28.89
C GLU A 263 -30.79 -36.12 30.34
N SER A 264 -30.75 -34.81 30.56
CA SER A 264 -30.95 -34.23 31.89
C SER A 264 -32.34 -34.52 32.44
N TYR A 265 -33.39 -34.41 31.61
CA TYR A 265 -34.76 -34.74 31.99
C TYR A 265 -34.93 -36.23 32.28
N LYS A 266 -34.30 -37.11 31.50
CA LYS A 266 -34.29 -38.56 31.79
C LYS A 266 -33.67 -38.86 33.15
N ARG A 267 -32.56 -38.20 33.50
CA ARG A 267 -31.93 -38.34 34.83
C ARG A 267 -32.85 -37.86 35.95
N LEU A 268 -33.52 -36.73 35.75
CA LEU A 268 -34.48 -36.18 36.72
C LEU A 268 -35.65 -37.15 36.95
N ILE A 269 -36.23 -37.69 35.88
CA ILE A 269 -37.31 -38.67 35.96
C ILE A 269 -36.85 -39.90 36.75
N ALA A 270 -35.67 -40.44 36.43
CA ALA A 270 -35.12 -41.59 37.16
C ALA A 270 -34.92 -41.30 38.66
N GLN A 271 -34.47 -40.09 39.02
CA GLN A 271 -34.36 -39.68 40.43
C GLN A 271 -35.74 -39.59 41.11
N GLN A 272 -36.75 -39.07 40.41
CA GLN A 272 -38.11 -39.00 40.92
C GLN A 272 -38.71 -40.40 41.12
N ASP A 273 -38.45 -41.34 40.21
CA ASP A 273 -38.90 -42.73 40.34
C ASP A 273 -38.33 -43.39 41.60
N VAL A 274 -37.03 -43.19 41.88
CA VAL A 274 -36.39 -43.65 43.13
C VAL A 274 -37.08 -43.02 44.34
N ARG A 275 -37.35 -41.71 44.30
CA ARG A 275 -38.03 -41.03 45.40
C ARG A 275 -39.44 -41.53 45.65
N ILE A 276 -40.19 -41.82 44.59
CA ILE A 276 -41.53 -42.42 44.67
C ILE A 276 -41.45 -43.81 45.30
N ALA A 277 -40.45 -44.62 44.94
CA ALA A 277 -40.25 -45.94 45.55
C ALA A 277 -39.96 -45.84 47.06
N GLU A 278 -39.09 -44.91 47.48
CA GLU A 278 -38.82 -44.65 48.90
C GLU A 278 -40.08 -44.23 49.67
N LEU A 279 -40.84 -43.28 49.13
CA LEU A 279 -42.09 -42.81 49.75
C LEU A 279 -43.13 -43.93 49.84
N THR A 280 -43.17 -44.81 48.84
CA THR A 280 -44.05 -45.98 48.84
C THR A 280 -43.68 -46.97 49.95
N ILE A 281 -42.38 -47.22 50.17
CA ILE A 281 -41.91 -48.05 51.28
C ILE A 281 -42.27 -47.40 52.63
N HIS A 282 -42.02 -46.10 52.76
CA HIS A 282 -42.36 -45.36 53.97
C HIS A 282 -43.87 -45.42 54.29
N ALA A 283 -44.72 -45.21 53.29
CA ALA A 283 -46.17 -45.30 53.43
C ALA A 283 -46.62 -46.71 53.88
N LYS A 284 -46.03 -47.77 53.33
CA LYS A 284 -46.29 -49.16 53.76
C LYS A 284 -45.92 -49.36 55.24
N ASN A 285 -44.76 -48.87 55.67
CA ASN A 285 -44.31 -48.98 57.07
C ASN A 285 -45.24 -48.22 58.02
N VAL A 286 -45.62 -46.98 57.68
CA VAL A 286 -46.57 -46.19 58.48
C VAL A 286 -47.92 -46.91 58.58
N THR A 287 -48.42 -47.46 57.47
CA THR A 287 -49.68 -48.21 57.45
C THR A 287 -49.62 -49.45 58.36
N ALA A 288 -48.49 -50.16 58.40
CA ALA A 288 -48.29 -51.30 59.28
C ALA A 288 -48.29 -50.89 60.77
N VAL A 289 -47.64 -49.77 61.10
CA VAL A 289 -47.64 -49.22 62.47
C VAL A 289 -49.05 -48.81 62.91
N LEU A 290 -49.79 -48.12 62.03
CA LEU A 290 -51.18 -47.73 62.31
C LEU A 290 -52.07 -48.95 62.57
N LYS A 291 -51.98 -50.01 61.76
CA LYS A 291 -52.71 -51.27 61.99
C LYS A 291 -52.40 -51.87 63.36
N LYS A 292 -51.13 -51.91 63.75
CA LYS A 292 -50.73 -52.42 65.08
C LYS A 292 -51.31 -51.56 66.21
N LYS A 293 -51.32 -50.24 66.05
CA LYS A 293 -51.92 -49.31 67.02
C LYS A 293 -53.45 -49.47 67.09
N ASP A 294 -54.12 -49.68 65.98
CA ASP A 294 -55.56 -49.96 65.95
C ASP A 294 -55.90 -51.26 66.69
N GLU A 295 -55.07 -52.30 66.56
CA GLU A 295 -55.22 -53.55 67.32
C GLU A 295 -54.99 -53.33 68.83
N GLU A 296 -53.98 -52.55 69.22
CA GLU A 296 -53.75 -52.16 70.62
C GLU A 296 -54.94 -51.38 71.19
N ILE A 297 -55.48 -50.40 70.44
CA ILE A 297 -56.67 -49.63 70.83
C ILE A 297 -57.88 -50.55 70.99
N LYS A 298 -58.10 -51.51 70.08
CA LYS A 298 -59.19 -52.50 70.20
C LYS A 298 -59.05 -53.34 71.48
N LYS A 299 -57.84 -53.80 71.80
CA LYS A 299 -57.57 -54.55 73.04
C LYS A 299 -57.85 -53.69 74.28
N LEU A 300 -57.37 -52.45 74.30
CA LEU A 300 -57.61 -51.53 75.42
C LEU A 300 -59.10 -51.22 75.60
N LYS A 301 -59.85 -51.01 74.51
CA LYS A 301 -61.31 -50.80 74.55
C LYS A 301 -62.04 -52.01 75.15
N ALA A 302 -61.71 -53.23 74.69
CA ALA A 302 -62.29 -54.46 75.23
C ALA A 302 -61.99 -54.64 76.73
N LEU A 303 -60.78 -54.27 77.17
CA LEU A 303 -60.42 -54.30 78.58
C LEU A 303 -61.23 -53.29 79.39
N LEU A 304 -61.40 -52.06 78.89
CA LEU A 304 -62.16 -51.01 79.56
C LEU A 304 -63.66 -51.37 79.67
N GLU A 305 -64.24 -52.00 78.65
CA GLU A 305 -65.60 -52.56 78.70
C GLU A 305 -65.74 -53.65 79.78
N SER A 306 -64.72 -54.49 79.99
CA SER A 306 -64.74 -55.51 81.05
C SER A 306 -64.64 -54.96 82.48
N TYR A 307 -64.15 -53.73 82.66
CA TYR A 307 -64.08 -53.04 83.95
C TYR A 307 -65.30 -52.14 84.24
N SER A 308 -66.20 -51.96 83.27
CA SER A 308 -67.42 -51.13 83.40
C SER A 308 -68.65 -51.92 83.87
N VAL A 309 -68.46 -53.14 84.36
CA VAL A 309 -69.47 -54.04 84.98
C VAL A 309 -69.22 -54.08 86.48
#